data_AF-A0A8T3YSU2-F1
#
_entry.id   AF-A0A8T3YSU2-F1
#
_cell.length_a   1.000
_cell.length_b   1.000
_cell.length_c   1.000
_cell.angle_alpha   90.00
_cell.angle_beta   90.00
_cell.angle_gamma   90.00
#
_symmetry.space_group_name_H-M   'P 1'
#
loop_
_entity.id
_entity.type
_entity.pdbx_description
1 polymer ?
#
loop_
_entity_poly.entity_id
_entity_poly.type
_entity_poly.pdbx_seq_one_letter_code
_entity_poly.pdbx_strand_id
1 'polypeptide(L)'
;MPVSSELLKKFGFDEEKTELGRNNYGIIVEGPTGFPKPAGVRRAVLQEFNQSIEEMYFWLLEEIRQSQGFKDITKITDIFSASEQSAFFGSAQQRLGLQQDKVSQFLATIGKMVKELFQLVRELRILDERLGYYVDSSDATSKSRESAEITLKGIWIDLIEQGAKNPASVYGMSRELQFTTLPDLFFSIHPPTNRDVDEYVDKLDFNRKVKEVLKRKLRTYIEWKERTHHELKSRRLFTLKYLRQHFDIIRMYMTWVKPYLKNIRRLQLAERQESPDLISAFEGSIVEIELLLKRFSNNMDLDKPITHNTEIYAVIIVYIFYRTKPTMAYQQEYQKGPMHVGLTDLQMRAYAWDKKKIEKYIQMKEHEDMLLLESVDDSVKAAMEALGDELEKYLKEAGEEITLPKEKKVDLKKPQTIYDPFFAVFRGIFELFGVSSHKKEKEHSHLNEAQLELEKNVAKKDANGTLWQLYKNFKKKNKCLNW
;
A
#
# COMPACT_ATOMS: atom_id res chain seq x y z
N MET A 1 0.55 -6.17 22.10
CA MET A 1 2.00 -6.29 22.38
C MET A 1 2.44 -5.13 23.26
N PRO A 2 3.35 -5.35 24.23
CA PRO A 2 4.22 -4.27 24.68
C PRO A 2 4.99 -3.80 23.45
N VAL A 3 4.79 -2.54 23.05
CA VAL A 3 5.45 -1.99 21.88
C VAL A 3 6.96 -2.06 22.12
N SER A 4 7.74 -2.46 21.11
CA SER A 4 9.21 -2.45 21.22
C SER A 4 9.68 -1.09 21.74
N SER A 5 10.60 -1.12 22.70
CA SER A 5 11.22 0.08 23.28
C SER A 5 11.86 0.99 22.21
N GLU A 6 12.26 0.42 21.07
CA GLU A 6 12.79 1.15 19.92
C GLU A 6 11.69 1.90 19.15
N LEU A 7 10.52 1.27 18.96
CA LEU A 7 9.35 1.90 18.34
C LEU A 7 8.83 3.06 19.20
N LEU A 8 8.73 2.88 20.52
CA LEU A 8 8.32 3.97 21.42
C LEU A 8 9.24 5.19 21.31
N LYS A 9 10.56 4.97 21.29
CA LYS A 9 11.55 6.04 21.09
C LYS A 9 11.43 6.69 19.72
N LYS A 10 11.23 5.92 18.65
CA LYS A 10 11.06 6.43 17.27
C LYS A 10 9.86 7.37 17.14
N PHE A 11 8.77 7.10 17.87
CA PHE A 11 7.58 7.95 17.90
C PHE A 11 7.62 9.07 18.97
N GLY A 12 8.70 9.14 19.77
CA GLY A 12 8.95 10.20 20.74
C GLY A 12 8.26 9.99 22.09
N PHE A 13 8.05 8.74 22.50
CA PHE A 13 7.50 8.37 23.80
C PHE A 13 8.59 7.82 24.72
N ASP A 14 8.59 8.28 25.97
CA ASP A 14 9.36 7.64 27.04
C ASP A 14 8.62 6.38 27.51
N GLU A 15 9.35 5.28 27.67
CA GLU A 15 8.76 3.99 28.04
C GLU A 15 8.52 3.89 29.54
N GLU A 16 7.38 3.31 29.91
CA GLU A 16 7.05 2.93 31.27
C GLU A 16 7.84 1.68 31.69
N LYS A 17 8.39 1.72 32.90
CA LYS A 17 9.00 0.56 33.57
C LYS A 17 8.13 0.14 34.74
N THR A 18 7.98 -1.16 34.96
CA THR A 18 7.25 -1.73 36.10
C THR A 18 8.11 -2.80 36.78
N GLU A 19 7.92 -2.96 38.08
CA GLU A 19 8.52 -4.05 38.87
C GLU A 19 8.02 -5.41 38.35
N LEU A 20 8.92 -6.19 37.76
CA LEU A 20 8.66 -7.55 37.29
C LEU A 20 8.75 -8.56 38.43
N GLY A 21 9.53 -8.25 39.47
CA GLY A 21 9.74 -9.09 40.62
C GLY A 21 11.03 -8.74 41.34
N ARG A 22 11.49 -9.65 42.21
CA ARG A 22 12.77 -9.53 42.90
C ARG A 22 13.72 -10.59 42.40
N ASN A 23 14.99 -10.21 42.19
CA ASN A 23 16.02 -11.18 41.88
C ASN A 23 16.37 -12.04 43.12
N ASN A 24 17.26 -13.01 42.95
CA ASN A 24 17.72 -13.90 44.04
C ASN A 24 18.39 -13.15 45.22
N TYR A 25 18.70 -11.87 45.05
CA TYR A 25 19.28 -11.00 46.07
C TYR A 25 18.25 -10.04 46.70
N GLY A 26 16.96 -10.19 46.38
CA GLY A 26 15.88 -9.35 46.89
C GLY A 26 15.80 -7.96 46.26
N ILE A 27 16.60 -7.66 45.23
CA ILE A 27 16.58 -6.38 44.50
C ILE A 27 15.44 -6.41 43.49
N ILE A 28 14.68 -5.32 43.46
CA ILE A 28 13.59 -5.10 42.51
C ILE A 28 14.17 -5.07 41.09
N VAL A 29 13.67 -5.96 40.24
CA VAL A 29 13.97 -5.98 38.81
C VAL A 29 12.84 -5.23 38.11
N GLU A 30 13.17 -4.09 37.52
CA GLU A 30 12.26 -3.34 36.66
C GLU A 30 12.39 -3.83 35.22
N GLY A 31 11.27 -3.93 34.53
CA GLY A 31 11.22 -4.24 33.10
C GLY A 31 10.31 -3.28 32.33
N PRO A 32 10.50 -3.21 30.99
CA PRO A 32 9.67 -2.40 30.12
C PRO A 32 8.23 -2.95 30.05
N THR A 33 7.23 -2.07 30.08
CA THR A 33 5.83 -2.45 29.88
C THR A 33 5.37 -2.33 28.44
N GLY A 34 6.18 -1.70 27.57
CA GLY A 34 5.83 -1.39 26.19
C GLY A 34 4.67 -0.40 26.04
N PHE A 35 4.39 0.39 27.09
CA PHE A 35 3.51 1.54 27.04
C PHE A 35 4.29 2.84 27.31
N PRO A 36 3.81 4.01 26.84
CA PRO A 36 4.36 5.29 27.23
C PRO A 36 4.25 5.52 28.74
N LYS A 37 5.13 6.36 29.30
CA LYS A 37 5.10 6.73 30.72
C LYS A 37 3.77 7.40 31.10
N PRO A 38 2.96 6.79 31.98
CA PRO A 38 1.65 7.33 32.34
C PRO A 38 1.71 8.31 33.49
N ALA A 39 0.64 9.09 33.63
CA ALA A 39 0.38 9.95 34.79
C ALA A 39 -0.09 9.18 36.02
N GLY A 40 -0.69 8.01 35.81
CA GLY A 40 -1.21 7.13 36.85
C GLY A 40 -1.60 5.78 36.26
N VAL A 41 -1.47 4.73 37.06
CA VAL A 41 -1.72 3.34 36.68
C VAL A 41 -2.59 2.69 37.73
N ARG A 42 -3.59 1.93 37.28
CA ARG A 42 -4.41 1.05 38.12
C ARG A 42 -4.51 -0.31 37.46
N ARG A 43 -4.29 -1.36 38.25
CA ARG A 43 -4.38 -2.75 37.81
C ARG A 43 -5.35 -3.51 38.70
N ALA A 44 -6.26 -4.25 38.10
CA ALA A 44 -7.17 -5.16 38.77
C ALA A 44 -7.05 -6.54 38.11
N VAL A 45 -6.75 -7.56 38.91
CA VAL A 45 -6.75 -8.95 38.45
C VAL A 45 -7.94 -9.64 39.08
N LEU A 46 -8.79 -10.22 38.25
CA LEU A 46 -9.98 -10.95 38.66
C LEU A 46 -9.96 -12.33 38.03
N GLN A 47 -10.28 -13.34 38.84
CA GLN A 47 -10.46 -14.69 38.35
C GLN A 47 -11.80 -15.20 38.87
N GLU A 48 -12.75 -15.39 37.96
CA GLU A 48 -14.10 -15.86 38.27
C GLU A 48 -14.45 -17.07 37.41
N PHE A 49 -15.23 -18.01 37.98
CA PHE A 49 -15.50 -19.28 37.32
C PHE A 49 -16.50 -19.18 36.16
N ASN A 50 -17.36 -18.16 36.10
CA ASN A 50 -18.43 -18.08 35.09
C ASN A 50 -18.45 -16.73 34.35
N GLN A 51 -17.35 -15.99 34.33
CA GLN A 51 -17.33 -14.64 33.78
C GLN A 51 -16.87 -14.63 32.32
N SER A 52 -17.72 -14.10 31.44
CA SER A 52 -17.37 -13.85 30.03
C SER A 52 -16.60 -12.53 29.90
N ILE A 53 -15.62 -12.48 29.00
CA ILE A 53 -14.91 -11.24 28.64
C ILE A 53 -15.86 -10.18 28.08
N GLU A 54 -16.89 -10.59 27.34
CA GLU A 54 -17.83 -9.67 26.73
C GLU A 54 -18.58 -8.86 27.79
N GLU A 55 -19.01 -9.52 28.87
CA GLU A 55 -19.69 -8.85 29.98
C GLU A 55 -18.78 -7.79 30.61
N MET A 56 -17.49 -8.09 30.77
CA MET A 56 -16.50 -7.15 31.31
C MET A 56 -16.22 -6.00 30.35
N TYR A 57 -16.08 -6.30 29.07
CA TYR A 57 -15.83 -5.31 28.02
C TYR A 57 -17.00 -4.32 27.88
N PHE A 58 -18.23 -4.82 27.74
CA PHE A 58 -19.41 -3.97 27.57
C PHE A 58 -19.73 -3.19 28.83
N TRP A 59 -19.57 -3.78 30.02
CA TRP A 59 -19.72 -3.04 31.27
C TRP A 59 -18.73 -1.87 31.37
N LEU A 60 -17.44 -2.09 31.06
CA LEU A 60 -16.45 -1.02 31.03
C LEU A 60 -16.82 0.05 30.01
N LEU A 61 -17.21 -0.35 28.80
CA LEU A 61 -17.58 0.56 27.72
C LEU A 61 -18.79 1.44 28.10
N GLU A 62 -19.80 0.86 28.73
CA GLU A 62 -20.98 1.57 29.21
C GLU A 62 -20.66 2.53 30.36
N GLU A 63 -19.89 2.08 31.35
CA GLU A 63 -19.46 2.92 32.48
C GLU A 63 -18.63 4.12 32.00
N ILE A 64 -17.77 3.91 31.00
CA ILE A 64 -16.97 4.97 30.40
C ILE A 64 -17.85 5.98 29.63
N ARG A 65 -18.85 5.50 28.89
CA ARG A 65 -19.74 6.35 28.08
C ARG A 65 -20.77 7.11 28.94
N GLN A 66 -21.46 6.39 29.82
CA GLN A 66 -22.62 6.89 30.56
C GLN A 66 -22.21 7.59 31.86
N SER A 67 -21.34 6.98 32.66
CA SER A 67 -20.96 7.51 33.98
C SER A 67 -19.80 8.50 33.87
N GLN A 68 -18.80 8.18 33.05
CA GLN A 68 -17.61 9.02 32.90
C GLN A 68 -17.69 9.99 31.72
N GLY A 69 -18.67 9.88 30.81
CA GLY A 69 -18.93 10.87 29.75
C GLY A 69 -17.87 10.96 28.65
N PHE A 70 -17.11 9.90 28.40
CA PHE A 70 -16.18 9.85 27.25
C PHE A 70 -16.96 9.54 25.97
N LYS A 71 -16.99 10.50 25.04
CA LYS A 71 -17.67 10.35 23.74
C LYS A 71 -16.78 9.67 22.69
N ASP A 72 -15.50 10.03 22.67
CA ASP A 72 -14.54 9.54 21.69
C ASP A 72 -13.79 8.32 22.24
N ILE A 73 -14.18 7.14 21.75
CA ILE A 73 -13.60 5.85 22.14
C ILE A 73 -13.10 5.15 20.88
N THR A 74 -11.81 4.83 20.84
CA THR A 74 -11.16 4.14 19.73
C THR A 74 -10.62 2.80 20.21
N LYS A 75 -11.06 1.70 19.60
CA LYS A 75 -10.46 0.38 19.83
C LYS A 75 -9.18 0.28 18.99
N ILE A 76 -8.04 0.14 19.65
CA ILE A 76 -6.72 0.10 19.02
C ILE A 76 -6.34 -1.34 18.70
N THR A 77 -6.29 -2.20 19.73
CA THR A 77 -5.94 -3.60 19.56
C THR A 77 -7.10 -4.49 19.99
N ASP A 78 -7.27 -5.58 19.24
CA ASP A 78 -8.24 -6.64 19.46
C ASP A 78 -7.61 -7.92 18.93
N ILE A 79 -6.75 -8.51 19.76
CA ILE A 79 -5.92 -9.65 19.39
C ILE A 79 -6.53 -10.87 20.07
N PHE A 80 -6.86 -11.87 19.26
CA PHE A 80 -7.23 -13.19 19.72
C PHE A 80 -6.07 -14.14 19.43
N SER A 81 -5.62 -14.87 20.43
CA SER A 81 -4.60 -15.92 20.31
C SER A 81 -5.19 -17.22 20.86
N ALA A 82 -4.98 -18.32 20.15
CA ALA A 82 -5.48 -19.62 20.56
C ALA A 82 -4.34 -20.65 20.52
N SER A 83 -4.41 -21.61 21.42
CA SER A 83 -3.51 -22.76 21.48
C SER A 83 -3.63 -23.61 20.21
N GLU A 84 -2.52 -24.20 19.75
CA GLU A 84 -2.47 -24.94 18.48
C GLU A 84 -3.47 -26.10 18.41
N GLN A 85 -3.73 -26.77 19.53
CA GLN A 85 -4.68 -27.89 19.58
C GLN A 85 -6.13 -27.46 19.81
N SER A 86 -6.41 -26.16 19.92
CA SER A 86 -7.79 -25.69 20.10
C SER A 86 -8.63 -25.76 18.83
N ALA A 87 -9.92 -25.99 19.00
CA ALA A 87 -10.90 -25.89 17.91
C ALA A 87 -10.93 -24.47 17.29
N PHE A 88 -10.63 -23.44 18.10
CA PHE A 88 -10.50 -22.06 17.62
C PHE A 88 -9.31 -21.90 16.68
N PHE A 89 -8.16 -22.48 17.01
CA PHE A 89 -6.99 -22.44 16.14
C PHE A 89 -7.27 -23.13 14.80
N GLY A 90 -7.85 -24.34 14.82
CA GLY A 90 -8.19 -25.06 13.59
C GLY A 90 -9.12 -24.27 12.67
N SER A 91 -10.19 -23.69 13.22
CA SER A 91 -11.15 -22.88 12.44
C SER A 91 -10.55 -21.55 11.95
N ALA A 92 -9.71 -20.89 12.76
CA ALA A 92 -9.00 -19.68 12.36
C ALA A 92 -7.99 -19.97 11.24
N GLN A 93 -7.20 -21.05 11.36
CA GLN A 93 -6.25 -21.48 10.34
C GLN A 93 -6.93 -21.85 9.03
N GLN A 94 -8.08 -22.54 9.08
CA GLN A 94 -8.84 -22.84 7.87
C GLN A 94 -9.28 -21.54 7.16
N ARG A 95 -9.79 -20.55 7.90
CA ARG A 95 -10.19 -19.25 7.32
C ARG A 95 -8.98 -18.47 6.81
N LEU A 96 -7.87 -18.49 7.52
CA LEU A 96 -6.62 -17.86 7.13
C LEU A 96 -6.07 -18.48 5.85
N GLY A 97 -6.01 -19.81 5.76
CA GLY A 97 -5.60 -20.54 4.56
C GLY A 97 -6.46 -20.18 3.35
N LEU A 98 -7.79 -20.17 3.50
CA LEU A 98 -8.69 -19.75 2.42
C LEU A 98 -8.43 -18.31 1.92
N GLN A 99 -8.08 -17.39 2.84
CA GLN A 99 -7.76 -16.02 2.45
C GLN A 99 -6.36 -15.92 1.81
N GLN A 100 -5.37 -16.64 2.33
CA GLN A 100 -4.03 -16.72 1.76
C GLN A 100 -4.05 -17.32 0.35
N ASP A 101 -4.85 -18.36 0.12
CA ASP A 101 -5.05 -18.96 -1.20
C ASP A 101 -5.64 -17.93 -2.18
N LYS A 102 -6.64 -17.15 -1.74
CA LYS A 102 -7.24 -16.10 -2.56
C LYS A 102 -6.27 -14.97 -2.88
N VAL A 103 -5.49 -14.51 -1.90
CA VAL A 103 -4.44 -13.51 -2.14
C VAL A 103 -3.39 -14.04 -3.10
N SER A 104 -2.92 -15.27 -2.93
CA SER A 104 -1.95 -15.90 -3.82
C SER A 104 -2.48 -16.00 -5.26
N GLN A 105 -3.75 -16.38 -5.42
CA GLN A 105 -4.43 -16.40 -6.73
C GLN A 105 -4.47 -15.01 -7.38
N PHE A 106 -4.82 -13.97 -6.62
CA PHE A 106 -4.84 -12.60 -7.13
C PHE A 106 -3.45 -12.10 -7.50
N LEU A 107 -2.44 -12.31 -6.63
CA LEU A 107 -1.06 -11.89 -6.88
C LEU A 107 -0.46 -12.61 -8.10
N ALA A 108 -0.73 -13.91 -8.28
CA ALA A 108 -0.32 -14.63 -9.47
C ALA A 108 -0.95 -14.06 -10.75
N THR A 109 -2.24 -13.72 -10.68
CA THR A 109 -2.97 -13.08 -11.79
C THR A 109 -2.40 -11.70 -12.10
N ILE A 110 -2.17 -10.87 -11.07
CA ILE A 110 -1.53 -9.55 -11.18
C ILE A 110 -0.16 -9.70 -11.81
N GLY A 111 0.70 -10.59 -11.31
CA GLY A 111 2.04 -10.82 -11.86
C GLY A 111 2.02 -11.21 -13.34
N LYS A 112 1.05 -12.04 -13.76
CA LYS A 112 0.86 -12.37 -15.19
C LYS A 112 0.46 -11.14 -16.00
N MET A 113 -0.50 -10.34 -15.53
CA MET A 113 -0.95 -9.12 -16.23
C MET A 113 0.15 -8.05 -16.29
N VAL A 114 0.97 -7.92 -15.25
CA VAL A 114 2.14 -7.03 -15.24
C VAL A 114 3.13 -7.46 -16.34
N LYS A 115 3.39 -8.76 -16.49
CA LYS A 115 4.24 -9.28 -17.59
C LYS A 115 3.65 -8.98 -18.97
N GLU A 116 2.33 -9.12 -19.15
CA GLU A 116 1.64 -8.77 -20.39
C GLU A 116 1.73 -7.26 -20.67
N LEU A 117 1.65 -6.43 -19.63
CA LEU A 117 1.79 -4.98 -19.74
C LEU A 117 3.20 -4.57 -20.22
N PHE A 118 4.28 -5.24 -19.77
CA PHE A 118 5.62 -5.06 -20.35
C PHE A 118 5.67 -5.36 -21.85
N GLN A 119 4.96 -6.40 -22.30
CA GLN A 119 4.91 -6.75 -23.72
C GLN A 119 4.17 -5.68 -24.53
N LEU A 120 3.06 -5.14 -24.00
CA LEU A 120 2.30 -4.07 -24.63
C LEU A 120 3.08 -2.76 -24.72
N VAL A 121 3.78 -2.36 -23.65
CA VAL A 121 4.65 -1.16 -23.66
C VAL A 121 5.75 -1.32 -24.69
N ARG A 122 6.38 -2.50 -24.76
CA ARG A 122 7.40 -2.79 -25.78
C ARG A 122 6.81 -2.74 -27.20
N GLU A 123 5.61 -3.26 -27.43
CA GLU A 123 4.95 -3.19 -28.72
C GLU A 123 4.66 -1.73 -29.12
N LEU A 124 4.11 -0.92 -28.20
CA LEU A 124 3.87 0.51 -28.43
C LEU A 124 5.16 1.25 -28.79
N ARG A 125 6.27 0.97 -28.09
CA ARG A 125 7.57 1.55 -28.42
C ARG A 125 8.03 1.21 -29.84
N ILE A 126 7.88 -0.05 -30.26
CA ILE A 126 8.24 -0.49 -31.62
C ILE A 126 7.31 0.16 -32.65
N LEU A 127 6.02 0.30 -32.34
CA LEU A 127 5.05 0.98 -33.20
C LEU A 127 5.36 2.47 -33.34
N ASP A 128 5.76 3.13 -32.26
CA ASP A 128 6.17 4.54 -32.26
C ASP A 128 7.43 4.76 -33.09
N GLU A 129 8.46 3.93 -32.91
CA GLU A 129 9.67 3.98 -33.73
C GLU A 129 9.33 3.77 -35.21
N ARG A 130 8.49 2.78 -35.52
CA ARG A 130 8.04 2.51 -36.88
C ARG A 130 7.27 3.68 -37.48
N LEU A 131 6.31 4.25 -36.75
CA LEU A 131 5.54 5.41 -37.17
C LEU A 131 6.42 6.64 -37.38
N GLY A 132 7.49 6.79 -36.59
CA GLY A 132 8.51 7.82 -36.77
C GLY A 132 9.06 7.86 -38.20
N TYR A 133 9.45 6.69 -38.75
CA TYR A 133 9.93 6.62 -40.14
C TYR A 133 8.89 7.08 -41.17
N TYR A 134 7.59 6.80 -40.96
CA TYR A 134 6.53 7.26 -41.86
C TYR A 134 6.30 8.78 -41.76
N VAL A 135 6.38 9.34 -40.55
CA VAL A 135 6.22 10.78 -40.30
C VAL A 135 7.41 11.55 -40.92
N ASP A 136 8.64 11.14 -40.63
CA ASP A 136 9.86 11.76 -41.17
C ASP A 136 9.94 11.69 -42.69
N SER A 137 9.47 10.58 -43.27
CA SER A 137 9.38 10.40 -44.71
C SER A 137 8.34 11.30 -45.39
N SER A 138 7.28 11.68 -44.66
CA SER A 138 6.21 12.57 -45.15
C SER A 138 6.50 14.06 -44.95
N ASP A 139 7.38 14.43 -44.01
CA ASP A 139 7.74 15.81 -43.73
C ASP A 139 8.78 16.32 -44.73
N ALA A 140 8.43 17.36 -45.49
CA ALA A 140 9.32 17.95 -46.48
C ALA A 140 10.53 18.68 -45.88
N THR A 141 10.48 19.04 -44.59
CA THR A 141 11.52 19.80 -43.90
C THR A 141 12.46 18.93 -43.06
N SER A 142 12.15 17.64 -42.91
CA SER A 142 12.95 16.73 -42.09
C SER A 142 14.29 16.41 -42.76
N LYS A 143 15.39 16.64 -42.03
CA LYS A 143 16.75 16.25 -42.46
C LYS A 143 16.91 14.73 -42.59
N SER A 144 16.05 13.96 -41.91
CA SER A 144 16.08 12.50 -41.89
C SER A 144 15.18 11.86 -42.97
N ARG A 145 14.54 12.67 -43.83
CA ARG A 145 13.57 12.19 -44.82
C ARG A 145 14.14 11.14 -45.77
N GLU A 146 15.34 11.39 -46.29
CA GLU A 146 16.03 10.47 -47.22
C GLU A 146 16.34 9.13 -46.53
N SER A 147 16.89 9.19 -45.32
CA SER A 147 17.17 7.99 -44.52
C SER A 147 15.91 7.21 -44.18
N ALA A 148 14.82 7.89 -43.78
CA ALA A 148 13.54 7.26 -43.46
C ALA A 148 12.92 6.57 -44.68
N GLU A 149 12.96 7.21 -45.85
CA GLU A 149 12.51 6.61 -47.12
C GLU A 149 13.34 5.39 -47.52
N ILE A 150 14.68 5.46 -47.38
CA ILE A 150 15.56 4.31 -47.65
C ILE A 150 15.20 3.14 -46.72
N THR A 151 15.00 3.41 -45.42
CA THR A 151 14.62 2.39 -44.44
C THR A 151 13.25 1.77 -44.77
N LEU A 152 12.24 2.57 -45.13
CA LEU A 152 10.91 2.08 -45.50
C LEU A 152 10.94 1.23 -46.78
N LYS A 153 11.72 1.65 -47.79
CA LYS A 153 11.95 0.86 -49.01
C LYS A 153 12.67 -0.46 -48.72
N GLY A 154 13.65 -0.44 -47.80
CA GLY A 154 14.31 -1.65 -47.33
C GLY A 154 13.33 -2.63 -46.68
N ILE A 155 12.49 -2.15 -45.75
CA ILE A 155 11.44 -2.95 -45.11
C ILE A 155 10.47 -3.52 -46.15
N TRP A 156 10.10 -2.74 -47.15
CA TRP A 156 9.21 -3.19 -48.23
C TRP A 156 9.83 -4.34 -49.05
N ILE A 157 11.10 -4.20 -49.46
CA ILE A 157 11.80 -5.25 -50.21
C ILE A 157 11.89 -6.54 -49.39
N ASP A 158 12.24 -6.43 -48.11
CA ASP A 158 12.43 -7.60 -47.26
C ASP A 158 11.10 -8.29 -46.93
N LEU A 159 10.05 -7.53 -46.61
CA LEU A 159 8.77 -8.08 -46.15
C LEU A 159 7.84 -8.48 -47.30
N ILE A 160 7.74 -7.67 -48.36
CA ILE A 160 6.78 -7.88 -49.44
C ILE A 160 7.40 -8.60 -50.62
N GLU A 161 8.62 -8.21 -51.00
CA GLU A 161 9.29 -8.86 -52.13
C GLU A 161 10.07 -10.12 -51.73
N GLN A 162 10.14 -10.42 -50.43
CA GLN A 162 10.88 -11.56 -49.86
C GLN A 162 12.40 -11.47 -50.13
N GLY A 163 12.92 -10.23 -50.18
CA GLY A 163 14.33 -9.95 -50.40
C GLY A 163 14.85 -10.49 -51.73
N ALA A 164 16.10 -10.97 -51.74
CA ALA A 164 16.75 -11.45 -52.96
C ALA A 164 16.37 -12.87 -53.40
N LYS A 165 15.45 -13.54 -52.70
CA LYS A 165 15.03 -14.92 -53.02
C LYS A 165 14.00 -14.98 -54.14
N ASN A 166 13.27 -13.89 -54.37
CA ASN A 166 12.28 -13.80 -55.42
C ASN A 166 12.92 -13.21 -56.69
N PRO A 167 12.94 -13.93 -57.82
CA PRO A 167 13.39 -13.42 -59.12
C PRO A 167 12.76 -12.09 -59.53
N ALA A 168 11.53 -11.82 -59.05
CA ALA A 168 10.78 -10.63 -59.36
C ALA A 168 11.00 -9.46 -58.37
N SER A 169 11.85 -9.59 -57.35
CA SER A 169 12.18 -8.49 -56.44
C SER A 169 13.19 -7.53 -57.06
N VAL A 170 13.33 -6.33 -56.51
CA VAL A 170 14.32 -5.33 -56.95
C VAL A 170 15.74 -5.92 -56.94
N TYR A 171 16.08 -6.72 -55.93
CA TYR A 171 17.38 -7.42 -55.84
C TYR A 171 17.47 -8.67 -56.73
N GLY A 172 16.37 -9.43 -56.89
CA GLY A 172 16.33 -10.61 -57.76
C GLY A 172 16.45 -10.23 -59.24
N MET A 173 15.74 -9.19 -59.67
CA MET A 173 15.80 -8.64 -61.03
C MET A 173 17.18 -8.07 -61.36
N SER A 174 17.89 -7.51 -60.37
CA SER A 174 19.28 -7.08 -60.56
C SER A 174 20.23 -8.26 -60.79
N ARG A 175 19.98 -9.42 -60.17
CA ARG A 175 20.85 -10.61 -60.25
C ARG A 175 20.56 -11.46 -61.49
N GLU A 176 19.28 -11.75 -61.74
CA GLU A 176 18.86 -12.70 -62.78
C GLU A 176 18.61 -12.03 -64.14
N LEU A 177 18.06 -10.81 -64.13
CA LEU A 177 17.73 -10.07 -65.36
C LEU A 177 18.78 -9.01 -65.72
N GLN A 178 19.90 -8.98 -65.00
CA GLN A 178 21.02 -8.05 -65.20
C GLN A 178 20.65 -6.55 -65.12
N PHE A 179 19.56 -6.21 -64.42
CA PHE A 179 19.20 -4.81 -64.15
C PHE A 179 20.02 -4.24 -62.98
N THR A 180 21.33 -4.11 -63.16
CA THR A 180 22.29 -3.76 -62.10
C THR A 180 22.05 -2.40 -61.46
N THR A 181 21.50 -1.43 -62.20
CA THR A 181 21.22 -0.07 -61.71
C THR A 181 19.83 0.08 -61.07
N LEU A 182 18.97 -0.94 -61.15
CA LEU A 182 17.59 -0.88 -60.64
C LEU A 182 17.50 -0.66 -59.12
N PRO A 183 18.32 -1.31 -58.27
CA PRO A 183 18.31 -1.05 -56.83
C PRO A 183 18.68 0.40 -56.50
N ASP A 184 19.75 0.92 -57.08
CA ASP A 184 20.23 2.29 -56.83
C ASP A 184 19.20 3.33 -57.26
N LEU A 185 18.53 3.12 -58.40
CA LEU A 185 17.44 3.97 -58.87
C LEU A 185 16.21 3.87 -57.96
N PHE A 186 15.87 2.67 -57.50
CA PHE A 186 14.75 2.47 -56.60
C PHE A 186 14.97 3.18 -55.27
N PHE A 187 16.18 3.17 -54.70
CA PHE A 187 16.45 3.86 -53.44
C PHE A 187 16.52 5.38 -53.59
N SER A 188 17.15 5.90 -54.64
CA SER A 188 17.39 7.34 -54.84
C SER A 188 16.16 8.16 -55.23
N ILE A 189 15.15 7.56 -55.87
CA ILE A 189 14.00 8.29 -56.40
C ILE A 189 12.84 8.26 -55.41
N HIS A 190 12.40 9.42 -54.93
CA HIS A 190 11.33 9.56 -53.92
C HIS A 190 10.15 10.39 -54.45
N PRO A 191 9.23 9.79 -55.25
CA PRO A 191 8.04 10.49 -55.70
C PRO A 191 7.08 10.74 -54.52
N PRO A 192 6.49 11.95 -54.38
CA PRO A 192 5.63 12.27 -53.25
C PRO A 192 4.25 11.62 -53.31
N THR A 193 3.74 11.28 -54.50
CA THR A 193 2.42 10.66 -54.67
C THR A 193 2.41 9.67 -55.83
N ASN A 194 1.51 8.69 -55.77
CA ASN A 194 1.29 7.67 -56.81
C ASN A 194 1.10 8.22 -58.23
N ARG A 195 0.62 9.47 -58.38
CA ARG A 195 0.37 10.12 -59.66
C ARG A 195 1.64 10.73 -60.27
N ASP A 196 2.63 11.05 -59.45
CA ASP A 196 3.85 11.73 -59.88
C ASP A 196 4.96 10.74 -60.26
N VAL A 197 4.75 9.45 -59.99
CA VAL A 197 5.70 8.37 -60.30
C VAL A 197 6.07 8.37 -61.79
N ASP A 198 5.09 8.55 -62.66
CA ASP A 198 5.31 8.55 -64.11
C ASP A 198 6.18 9.74 -64.54
N GLU A 199 5.88 10.94 -64.04
CA GLU A 199 6.61 12.17 -64.38
C GLU A 199 8.07 12.13 -63.89
N TYR A 200 8.32 11.63 -62.67
CA TYR A 200 9.66 11.53 -62.10
C TYR A 200 10.53 10.48 -62.79
N VAL A 201 9.94 9.35 -63.21
CA VAL A 201 10.69 8.27 -63.87
C VAL A 201 10.93 8.57 -65.36
N ASP A 202 10.02 9.28 -66.02
CA ASP A 202 10.16 9.61 -67.44
C ASP A 202 11.29 10.62 -67.72
N LYS A 203 11.59 11.51 -66.75
CA LYS A 203 12.70 12.48 -66.78
C LYS A 203 14.10 11.87 -66.76
N LEU A 204 14.25 10.58 -66.47
CA LEU A 204 15.56 9.93 -66.35
C LEU A 204 16.06 9.39 -67.70
N ASP A 205 17.35 9.44 -68.00
CA ASP A 205 17.91 8.90 -69.24
C ASP A 205 18.27 7.40 -69.13
N PHE A 206 17.26 6.53 -69.02
CA PHE A 206 17.44 5.07 -68.95
C PHE A 206 16.60 4.29 -69.97
N ASN A 207 16.95 3.01 -70.14
CA ASN A 207 16.22 2.07 -70.99
C ASN A 207 14.74 1.98 -70.60
N ARG A 208 13.85 1.99 -71.60
CA ARG A 208 12.39 1.92 -71.44
C ARG A 208 11.93 0.78 -70.53
N LYS A 209 12.55 -0.41 -70.64
CA LYS A 209 12.19 -1.57 -69.79
C LYS A 209 12.53 -1.34 -68.31
N VAL A 210 13.64 -0.67 -68.01
CA VAL A 210 14.03 -0.32 -66.63
C VAL A 210 13.05 0.71 -66.07
N LYS A 211 12.65 1.71 -66.86
CA LYS A 211 11.61 2.69 -66.49
C LYS A 211 10.27 2.02 -66.20
N GLU A 212 9.79 1.12 -67.06
CA GLU A 212 8.53 0.40 -66.87
C GLU A 212 8.52 -0.42 -65.56
N VAL A 213 9.63 -1.13 -65.28
CA VAL A 213 9.78 -1.92 -64.05
C VAL A 213 9.85 -1.00 -62.82
N LEU A 214 10.62 0.07 -62.88
CA LEU A 214 10.78 1.04 -61.79
C LEU A 214 9.44 1.74 -61.46
N LYS A 215 8.68 2.17 -62.48
CA LYS A 215 7.34 2.76 -62.32
C LYS A 215 6.40 1.83 -61.55
N ARG A 216 6.35 0.55 -61.96
CA ARG A 216 5.52 -0.46 -61.29
C ARG A 216 5.91 -0.62 -59.82
N LYS A 217 7.22 -0.73 -59.52
CA LYS A 217 7.74 -0.96 -58.17
C LYS A 217 7.52 0.25 -57.26
N LEU A 218 7.77 1.46 -57.74
CA LEU A 218 7.54 2.70 -56.98
C LEU A 218 6.05 2.91 -56.68
N ARG A 219 5.16 2.61 -57.64
CA ARG A 219 3.71 2.69 -57.43
C ARG A 219 3.22 1.69 -56.38
N THR A 220 3.70 0.45 -56.44
CA THR A 220 3.36 -0.56 -55.41
C THR A 220 3.92 -0.21 -54.02
N TYR A 221 5.10 0.42 -53.97
CA TYR A 221 5.71 0.87 -52.72
C TYR A 221 4.91 2.01 -52.07
N ILE A 222 4.51 3.03 -52.85
CA ILE A 222 3.75 4.18 -52.32
C ILE A 222 2.35 3.73 -51.83
N GLU A 223 1.65 2.90 -52.60
CA GLU A 223 0.35 2.37 -52.17
C GLU A 223 0.46 1.53 -50.90
N TRP A 224 1.50 0.72 -50.77
CA TRP A 224 1.78 -0.02 -49.54
C TRP A 224 2.08 0.94 -48.38
N LYS A 225 2.96 1.93 -48.59
CA LYS A 225 3.36 2.90 -47.56
C LYS A 225 2.16 3.62 -46.96
N GLU A 226 1.23 4.10 -47.80
CA GLU A 226 0.01 4.77 -47.34
C GLU A 226 -0.91 3.84 -46.53
N ARG A 227 -1.19 2.64 -47.06
CA ARG A 227 -2.06 1.66 -46.38
C ARG A 227 -1.48 1.21 -45.05
N THR A 228 -0.19 0.86 -45.02
CA THR A 228 0.49 0.42 -43.81
C THR A 228 0.63 1.54 -42.79
N HIS A 229 0.80 2.79 -43.21
CA HIS A 229 0.78 3.92 -42.28
C HIS A 229 -0.58 4.06 -41.56
N HIS A 230 -1.71 3.96 -42.28
CA HIS A 230 -3.05 3.98 -41.68
C HIS A 230 -3.31 2.76 -40.77
N GLU A 231 -2.86 1.58 -41.18
CA GLU A 231 -2.96 0.36 -40.39
C GLU A 231 -2.17 0.47 -39.08
N LEU A 232 -0.91 0.94 -39.15
CA LEU A 232 -0.05 1.11 -37.98
C LEU A 232 -0.59 2.15 -37.00
N LYS A 233 -1.14 3.26 -37.51
CA LYS A 233 -1.84 4.26 -36.65
C LYS A 233 -3.05 3.65 -35.95
N SER A 234 -3.87 2.90 -36.67
CA SER A 234 -5.05 2.24 -36.09
C SER A 234 -4.63 1.20 -35.06
N ARG A 235 -3.63 0.37 -35.37
CA ARG A 235 -3.07 -0.64 -34.46
C ARG A 235 -2.53 0.02 -33.18
N ARG A 236 -1.74 1.08 -33.29
CA ARG A 236 -1.24 1.84 -32.14
C ARG A 236 -2.39 2.31 -31.24
N LEU A 237 -3.43 2.90 -31.82
CA LEU A 237 -4.61 3.35 -31.07
C LEU A 237 -5.31 2.21 -30.34
N PHE A 238 -5.47 1.04 -30.97
CA PHE A 238 -6.04 -0.14 -30.34
C PHE A 238 -5.16 -0.68 -29.21
N THR A 239 -3.85 -0.81 -29.44
CA THR A 239 -2.89 -1.27 -28.42
C THR A 239 -2.86 -0.34 -27.21
N LEU A 240 -2.97 0.96 -27.43
CA LEU A 240 -3.01 1.98 -26.37
C LEU A 240 -4.30 1.90 -25.54
N LYS A 241 -5.47 1.71 -26.17
CA LYS A 241 -6.73 1.43 -25.45
C LYS A 241 -6.67 0.11 -24.67
N TYR A 242 -6.05 -0.91 -25.26
CA TYR A 242 -5.90 -2.22 -24.64
C TYR A 242 -4.98 -2.18 -23.42
N LEU A 243 -3.86 -1.45 -23.51
CA LEU A 243 -2.95 -1.21 -22.37
C LEU A 243 -3.68 -0.54 -21.20
N ARG A 244 -4.53 0.45 -21.48
CA ARG A 244 -5.37 1.10 -20.48
C ARG A 244 -6.31 0.10 -19.78
N GLN A 245 -7.06 -0.68 -20.56
CA GLN A 245 -7.97 -1.69 -20.03
C GLN A 245 -7.23 -2.70 -19.12
N HIS A 246 -6.03 -3.13 -19.51
CA HIS A 246 -5.19 -4.01 -18.71
C HIS A 246 -4.76 -3.39 -17.38
N PHE A 247 -4.36 -2.12 -17.40
CA PHE A 247 -4.01 -1.39 -16.19
C PHE A 247 -5.19 -1.23 -15.23
N ASP A 248 -6.39 -0.92 -15.74
CA ASP A 248 -7.62 -0.83 -14.96
C ASP A 248 -7.98 -2.15 -14.26
N ILE A 249 -7.79 -3.27 -14.96
CA ILE A 249 -8.01 -4.61 -14.39
C ILE A 249 -7.02 -4.87 -13.25
N ILE A 250 -5.73 -4.54 -13.42
CA ILE A 250 -4.73 -4.65 -12.34
C ILE A 250 -5.16 -3.82 -11.13
N ARG A 251 -5.58 -2.57 -11.33
CA ARG A 251 -6.05 -1.68 -10.26
C ARG A 251 -7.27 -2.25 -9.52
N MET A 252 -8.21 -2.83 -10.26
CA MET A 252 -9.38 -3.51 -9.68
C MET A 252 -8.94 -4.67 -8.79
N TYR A 253 -8.04 -5.55 -9.26
CA TYR A 253 -7.53 -6.65 -8.45
C TYR A 253 -6.75 -6.17 -7.21
N MET A 254 -5.93 -5.13 -7.31
CA MET A 254 -5.26 -4.53 -6.15
C MET A 254 -6.26 -4.02 -5.11
N THR A 255 -7.35 -3.39 -5.57
CA THR A 255 -8.44 -2.92 -4.70
C THR A 255 -9.12 -4.08 -3.98
N TRP A 256 -9.29 -5.23 -4.66
CA TRP A 256 -9.88 -6.43 -4.06
C TRP A 256 -8.92 -7.18 -3.13
N VAL A 257 -7.61 -7.19 -3.39
CA VAL A 257 -6.60 -7.86 -2.54
C VAL A 257 -6.48 -7.18 -1.18
N LYS A 258 -6.55 -5.85 -1.15
CA LYS A 258 -6.37 -5.03 0.07
C LYS A 258 -7.18 -5.50 1.29
N PRO A 259 -8.51 -5.73 1.22
CA PRO A 259 -9.28 -6.24 2.36
C PRO A 259 -8.87 -7.65 2.79
N TYR A 260 -8.43 -8.53 1.88
CA TYR A 260 -7.94 -9.86 2.24
C TYR A 260 -6.61 -9.80 2.96
N LEU A 261 -5.67 -8.98 2.51
CA LEU A 261 -4.41 -8.75 3.24
C LEU A 261 -4.67 -8.22 4.66
N LYS A 262 -5.63 -7.28 4.80
CA LYS A 262 -6.05 -6.77 6.11
C LYS A 262 -6.69 -7.85 6.99
N ASN A 263 -7.46 -8.77 6.41
CA ASN A 263 -8.12 -9.84 7.15
C ASN A 263 -7.16 -10.98 7.51
N ILE A 264 -6.26 -11.39 6.61
CA ILE A 264 -5.20 -12.36 6.88
C ILE A 264 -4.41 -11.86 8.09
N ARG A 265 -4.03 -10.58 8.07
CA ARG A 265 -3.35 -9.95 9.18
C ARG A 265 -4.12 -10.04 10.50
N ARG A 266 -5.42 -9.76 10.48
CA ARG A 266 -6.28 -9.85 11.68
C ARG A 266 -6.43 -11.28 12.20
N LEU A 267 -6.41 -12.27 11.29
CA LEU A 267 -6.55 -13.69 11.63
C LEU A 267 -5.21 -14.35 11.92
N GLN A 268 -4.10 -13.72 11.51
CA GLN A 268 -2.77 -14.17 11.84
C GLN A 268 -2.61 -13.99 13.34
N LEU A 269 -2.77 -15.10 14.04
CA LEU A 269 -2.62 -15.19 15.48
C LEU A 269 -1.25 -14.59 15.81
N ALA A 270 -1.23 -13.57 16.67
CA ALA A 270 0.01 -12.93 17.08
C ALA A 270 0.99 -13.98 17.67
N GLU A 271 2.29 -13.69 17.63
CA GLU A 271 3.41 -14.50 18.16
C GLU A 271 3.28 -14.91 19.66
N ARG A 272 2.18 -14.55 20.33
CA ARG A 272 1.82 -14.98 21.68
C ARG A 272 1.55 -16.49 21.83
N GLN A 273 1.65 -17.28 20.74
CA GLN A 273 1.64 -18.73 20.84
C GLN A 273 2.75 -19.26 21.76
N GLU A 274 3.89 -18.56 21.80
CA GLU A 274 5.02 -18.89 22.66
C GLU A 274 4.90 -18.36 24.09
N SER A 275 3.80 -17.65 24.43
CA SER A 275 3.64 -17.10 25.77
C SER A 275 3.51 -18.23 26.80
N PRO A 276 4.18 -18.13 27.97
CA PRO A 276 4.06 -19.13 29.05
C PRO A 276 2.63 -19.29 29.59
N ASP A 277 1.78 -18.30 29.33
CA ASP A 277 0.36 -18.31 29.70
C ASP A 277 -0.52 -19.14 28.75
N LEU A 278 0.00 -19.57 27.61
CA LEU A 278 -0.69 -20.45 26.67
C LEU A 278 0.00 -21.82 26.65
N ILE A 279 -0.77 -22.88 26.85
CA ILE A 279 -0.27 -24.25 26.74
C ILE A 279 -0.84 -24.82 25.45
N SER A 280 0.03 -25.18 24.50
CA SER A 280 -0.38 -25.61 23.15
C SER A 280 -1.29 -26.84 23.15
N ALA A 281 -1.18 -27.70 24.17
CA ALA A 281 -1.92 -28.96 24.28
C ALA A 281 -3.36 -28.83 24.81
N PHE A 282 -3.74 -27.70 25.40
CA PHE A 282 -5.07 -27.52 26.00
C PHE A 282 -5.92 -26.57 25.18
N GLU A 283 -7.25 -26.64 25.29
CA GLU A 283 -8.23 -25.70 24.69
C GLU A 283 -8.19 -24.30 25.37
N GLY A 284 -7.03 -23.65 25.30
CA GLY A 284 -6.81 -22.30 25.84
C GLY A 284 -6.84 -21.23 24.76
N SER A 285 -7.33 -20.05 25.14
CA SER A 285 -7.32 -18.82 24.34
C SER A 285 -6.93 -17.62 25.20
N ILE A 286 -6.28 -16.65 24.58
CA ILE A 286 -5.91 -15.36 25.14
C ILE A 286 -6.56 -14.28 24.28
N VAL A 287 -7.17 -13.29 24.92
CA VAL A 287 -7.77 -12.14 24.26
C VAL A 287 -7.15 -10.87 24.84
N GLU A 288 -6.64 -10.01 23.98
CA GLU A 288 -6.09 -8.71 24.35
C GLU A 288 -6.91 -7.61 23.68
N ILE A 289 -7.45 -6.70 24.49
CA ILE A 289 -8.23 -5.57 23.99
C ILE A 289 -7.63 -4.28 24.54
N GLU A 290 -7.31 -3.34 23.66
CA GLU A 290 -6.85 -2.00 24.02
C GLU A 290 -7.84 -0.94 23.53
N LEU A 291 -8.39 -0.18 24.47
CA LEU A 291 -9.28 0.95 24.22
C LEU A 291 -8.56 2.25 24.56
N LEU A 292 -8.55 3.19 23.62
CA LEU A 292 -8.14 4.57 23.84
C LEU A 292 -9.37 5.45 23.97
N LEU A 293 -9.45 6.13 25.11
CA LEU A 293 -10.54 7.02 25.48
C LEU A 293 -9.99 8.44 25.49
N LYS A 294 -10.63 9.39 24.82
CA LYS A 294 -10.22 10.80 24.86
C LYS A 294 -11.40 11.72 25.13
N ARG A 295 -11.14 12.79 25.89
CA ARG A 295 -12.10 13.85 26.19
C ARG A 295 -11.36 15.14 26.53
N PHE A 296 -11.98 16.28 26.24
CA PHE A 296 -11.52 17.54 26.83
C PHE A 296 -11.90 17.61 28.31
N SER A 297 -10.96 18.07 29.14
CA SER A 297 -11.19 18.26 30.56
C SER A 297 -11.74 19.65 30.85
N ASN A 298 -12.59 19.71 31.87
CA ASN A 298 -13.13 20.97 32.38
C ASN A 298 -12.49 21.24 33.74
N ASN A 299 -11.98 22.44 33.95
CA ASN A 299 -11.58 22.85 35.28
C ASN A 299 -12.82 23.35 36.06
N MET A 300 -13.14 22.64 37.14
CA MET A 300 -14.26 22.95 38.04
C MET A 300 -13.72 23.21 39.45
N ASP A 301 -12.82 24.19 39.59
CA ASP A 301 -12.42 24.70 40.90
C ASP A 301 -13.59 25.54 41.48
N LEU A 302 -14.01 25.26 42.72
CA LEU A 302 -15.20 25.87 43.34
C LEU A 302 -15.18 27.42 43.35
N ASP A 303 -14.01 28.03 43.30
CA ASP A 303 -13.81 29.49 43.41
C ASP A 303 -13.48 30.17 42.06
N LYS A 304 -13.48 29.44 40.94
CA LYS A 304 -13.10 29.97 39.62
C LYS A 304 -14.16 29.69 38.55
N PRO A 305 -14.25 30.54 37.51
CA PRO A 305 -15.13 30.26 36.39
C PRO A 305 -14.70 28.97 35.70
N ILE A 306 -15.69 28.18 35.27
CA ILE A 306 -15.47 26.92 34.57
C ILE A 306 -14.70 27.21 33.28
N THR A 307 -13.49 26.66 33.17
CA THR A 307 -12.65 26.77 31.98
C THR A 307 -12.58 25.41 31.29
N HIS A 308 -12.65 25.42 29.97
CA HIS A 308 -12.64 24.21 29.14
C HIS A 308 -11.30 24.12 28.43
N ASN A 309 -10.66 22.96 28.50
CA ASN A 309 -9.46 22.72 27.70
C ASN A 309 -9.81 22.74 26.21
N THR A 310 -8.93 23.30 25.39
CA THR A 310 -9.15 23.44 23.95
C THR A 310 -8.17 22.62 23.12
N GLU A 311 -6.93 22.45 23.59
CA GLU A 311 -5.88 21.77 22.81
C GLU A 311 -5.45 20.42 23.41
N ILE A 312 -5.60 20.24 24.73
CA ILE A 312 -5.14 19.04 25.43
C ILE A 312 -6.28 18.15 25.92
N TYR A 313 -6.20 16.87 25.58
CA TYR A 313 -7.13 15.84 25.97
C TYR A 313 -6.68 15.11 27.24
N ALA A 314 -7.63 14.81 28.12
CA ALA A 314 -7.50 13.71 29.05
C ALA A 314 -7.67 12.40 28.28
N VAL A 315 -6.65 11.55 28.33
CA VAL A 315 -6.61 10.27 27.63
C VAL A 315 -6.50 9.14 28.64
N ILE A 316 -7.34 8.12 28.49
CA ILE A 316 -7.26 6.90 29.30
C ILE A 316 -7.09 5.73 28.34
N ILE A 317 -6.07 4.92 28.55
CA ILE A 317 -5.88 3.66 27.85
C ILE A 317 -6.29 2.53 28.79
N VAL A 318 -7.26 1.74 28.35
CA VAL A 318 -7.73 0.54 29.04
C VAL A 318 -7.22 -0.67 28.26
N TYR A 319 -6.41 -1.49 28.91
CA TYR A 319 -5.88 -2.73 28.38
C TYR A 319 -6.47 -3.90 29.17
N ILE A 320 -7.16 -4.79 28.48
CA ILE A 320 -7.77 -5.99 29.02
C ILE A 320 -6.97 -7.17 28.50
N PHE A 321 -6.36 -7.93 29.41
CA PHE A 321 -5.75 -9.21 29.11
C PHE A 321 -6.62 -10.31 29.71
N TYR A 322 -7.20 -11.14 28.87
CA TYR A 322 -8.09 -12.22 29.28
C TYR A 322 -7.50 -13.55 28.86
N ARG A 323 -7.35 -14.46 29.83
CA ARG A 323 -6.86 -15.82 29.60
C ARG A 323 -7.95 -16.80 29.97
N THR A 324 -8.29 -17.70 29.04
CA THR A 324 -9.25 -18.76 29.31
C THR A 324 -8.58 -19.98 29.90
N LYS A 325 -9.28 -20.63 30.82
CA LYS A 325 -9.01 -21.95 31.35
C LYS A 325 -10.12 -22.86 30.84
N PRO A 326 -9.79 -23.95 30.13
CA PRO A 326 -10.80 -24.84 29.59
C PRO A 326 -11.55 -25.53 30.72
N THR A 327 -12.87 -25.40 30.72
CA THR A 327 -13.77 -26.28 31.47
C THR A 327 -14.70 -26.97 30.48
N MET A 328 -14.69 -28.31 30.47
CA MET A 328 -15.63 -29.07 29.66
C MET A 328 -17.01 -29.03 30.33
N ALA A 329 -17.89 -28.15 29.83
CA ALA A 329 -19.30 -28.20 30.18
C ALA A 329 -19.99 -29.21 29.24
N TYR A 330 -20.44 -30.35 29.78
CA TYR A 330 -21.26 -31.30 29.04
C TYR A 330 -22.69 -30.77 29.00
N GLN A 331 -23.07 -30.07 27.93
CA GLN A 331 -24.47 -29.76 27.66
C GLN A 331 -25.05 -30.86 26.75
N GLN A 332 -26.22 -31.40 27.14
CA GLN A 332 -26.72 -32.70 26.66
C GLN A 332 -27.05 -32.78 25.17
N GLU A 333 -27.26 -31.68 24.45
CA GLU A 333 -27.68 -31.73 23.04
C GLU A 333 -27.06 -30.59 22.19
N TYR A 334 -26.27 -30.99 21.21
CA TYR A 334 -26.02 -30.35 19.90
C TYR A 334 -25.00 -29.23 19.65
N GLN A 335 -24.24 -28.71 20.60
CA GLN A 335 -23.01 -27.97 20.24
C GLN A 335 -21.96 -28.02 21.35
N LYS A 336 -20.86 -28.75 21.09
CA LYS A 336 -19.69 -28.77 21.96
C LYS A 336 -18.90 -27.48 21.73
N GLY A 337 -18.98 -26.55 22.68
CA GLY A 337 -18.11 -25.39 22.75
C GLY A 337 -17.51 -25.29 24.16
N PRO A 338 -16.21 -25.04 24.33
CA PRO A 338 -15.65 -24.82 25.65
C PRO A 338 -16.31 -23.58 26.28
N MET A 339 -16.85 -23.71 27.50
CA MET A 339 -17.19 -22.53 28.29
C MET A 339 -15.87 -21.89 28.75
N HIS A 340 -15.66 -20.65 28.32
CA HIS A 340 -14.46 -19.90 28.64
C HIS A 340 -14.57 -19.29 30.03
N VAL A 341 -14.04 -20.00 31.00
CA VAL A 341 -13.78 -19.50 32.35
C VAL A 341 -12.42 -18.84 32.34
N GLY A 342 -12.24 -17.63 32.88
CA GLY A 342 -10.97 -16.94 32.66
C GLY A 342 -10.48 -16.03 33.76
N LEU A 343 -9.17 -15.77 33.69
CA LEU A 343 -8.50 -14.71 34.43
C LEU A 343 -8.54 -13.45 33.57
N THR A 344 -9.09 -12.37 34.12
CA THR A 344 -9.08 -11.03 33.53
C THR A 344 -8.06 -10.17 34.28
N ASP A 345 -7.03 -9.70 33.59
CA ASP A 345 -6.12 -8.66 34.05
C ASP A 345 -6.46 -7.34 33.35
N LEU A 346 -7.08 -6.44 34.10
CA LEU A 346 -7.47 -5.11 33.66
C LEU A 346 -6.39 -4.10 34.08
N GLN A 347 -5.75 -3.49 33.11
CA GLN A 347 -4.78 -2.41 33.31
C GLN A 347 -5.33 -1.11 32.73
N MET A 348 -5.34 -0.05 33.52
CA MET A 348 -5.82 1.25 33.11
C MET A 348 -4.72 2.29 33.35
N ARG A 349 -4.46 3.11 32.34
CA ARG A 349 -3.39 4.12 32.34
C ARG A 349 -3.95 5.48 31.96
N ALA A 350 -3.61 6.51 32.72
CA ALA A 350 -4.02 7.89 32.46
C ALA A 350 -2.89 8.69 31.80
N TYR A 351 -3.25 9.54 30.84
CA TYR A 351 -2.35 10.42 30.09
C TYR A 351 -2.99 11.79 29.83
N ALA A 352 -2.15 12.78 29.54
CA ALA A 352 -2.56 14.10 29.06
C ALA A 352 -1.84 14.37 27.74
N TRP A 353 -2.55 14.24 26.62
CA TRP A 353 -1.97 14.28 25.27
C TRP A 353 -2.68 15.30 24.37
N ASP A 354 -1.90 15.90 23.48
CA ASP A 354 -2.39 16.67 22.34
C ASP A 354 -2.81 15.76 21.19
N LYS A 355 -3.60 16.30 20.25
CA LYS A 355 -4.11 15.56 19.09
C LYS A 355 -3.00 14.86 18.29
N LYS A 356 -1.85 15.52 18.09
CA LYS A 356 -0.72 14.97 17.33
C LYS A 356 -0.07 13.77 18.04
N LYS A 357 0.06 13.80 19.38
CA LYS A 357 0.55 12.64 20.13
C LYS A 357 -0.41 11.46 20.09
N ILE A 358 -1.73 11.71 20.14
CA ILE A 358 -2.74 10.65 19.99
C ILE A 358 -2.60 9.98 18.61
N GLU A 359 -2.51 10.77 17.54
CA GLU A 359 -2.34 10.25 16.18
C GLU A 359 -1.02 9.47 16.03
N LYS A 360 0.08 9.95 16.59
CA LYS A 360 1.36 9.20 16.62
C LYS A 360 1.25 7.87 17.35
N TYR A 361 0.52 7.81 18.47
CA TYR A 361 0.32 6.57 19.21
C TYR A 361 -0.49 5.54 18.40
N ILE A 362 -1.56 5.99 17.73
CA ILE A 362 -2.37 5.14 16.84
C ILE A 362 -1.51 4.64 15.67
N GLN A 363 -0.76 5.53 15.02
CA GLN A 363 0.12 5.17 13.90
C GLN A 363 1.24 4.21 14.31
N MET A 364 1.81 4.37 15.50
CA MET A 364 2.82 3.47 16.04
C MET A 364 2.27 2.04 16.16
N LYS A 365 1.05 1.89 16.68
CA LYS A 365 0.36 0.60 16.80
C LYS A 365 0.01 0.03 15.42
N GLU A 366 -0.48 0.86 14.50
CA GLU A 366 -0.75 0.46 13.11
C GLU A 366 0.53 0.10 12.33
N HIS A 367 1.70 0.63 12.69
CA HIS A 367 2.98 0.35 12.04
C HIS A 367 3.67 -0.91 12.57
N GLU A 368 3.65 -1.13 13.90
CA GLU A 368 3.97 -2.44 14.49
C GLU A 368 3.14 -3.51 13.81
N ASP A 369 1.90 -3.14 13.48
CA ASP A 369 1.11 -3.93 12.61
C ASP A 369 1.71 -4.02 11.17
N MET A 370 1.68 -2.98 10.35
CA MET A 370 1.96 -3.04 8.90
C MET A 370 3.27 -3.69 8.40
N LEU A 371 4.33 -3.80 9.21
CA LEU A 371 5.65 -4.31 8.83
C LEU A 371 5.67 -5.72 8.18
N LEU A 372 4.66 -6.56 8.40
CA LEU A 372 4.58 -7.91 7.78
C LEU A 372 3.95 -7.93 6.37
N LEU A 373 3.35 -6.82 5.92
CA LEU A 373 2.66 -6.74 4.61
C LEU A 373 3.49 -6.06 3.51
N GLU A 374 4.55 -5.34 3.86
CA GLU A 374 5.36 -4.57 2.91
C GLU A 374 6.08 -5.47 1.89
N SER A 375 6.38 -6.73 2.24
CA SER A 375 7.08 -7.67 1.35
C SER A 375 6.31 -8.05 0.07
N VAL A 376 4.98 -7.99 0.11
CA VAL A 376 4.12 -8.35 -1.04
C VAL A 376 3.94 -7.16 -1.99
N ASP A 377 3.74 -5.97 -1.43
CA ASP A 377 3.58 -4.73 -2.20
C ASP A 377 4.87 -4.34 -2.92
N ASP A 378 6.04 -4.60 -2.33
CA ASP A 378 7.34 -4.21 -2.90
C ASP A 378 7.63 -4.87 -4.25
N SER A 379 7.27 -6.14 -4.45
CA SER A 379 7.53 -6.85 -5.70
C SER A 379 6.70 -6.33 -6.88
N VAL A 380 5.43 -5.99 -6.63
CA VAL A 380 4.52 -5.44 -7.63
C VAL A 380 4.83 -3.97 -7.87
N LYS A 381 5.12 -3.21 -6.81
CA LYS A 381 5.49 -1.80 -6.86
C LYS A 381 6.81 -1.59 -7.61
N ALA A 382 7.84 -2.39 -7.32
CA ALA A 382 9.11 -2.34 -8.06
C ALA A 382 8.93 -2.63 -9.57
N ALA A 383 8.03 -3.55 -9.93
CA ALA A 383 7.72 -3.84 -11.32
C ALA A 383 6.98 -2.69 -12.02
N MET A 384 6.09 -2.00 -11.31
CA MET A 384 5.41 -0.79 -11.82
C MET A 384 6.34 0.41 -11.93
N GLU A 385 7.26 0.59 -10.97
CA GLU A 385 8.26 1.66 -10.97
C GLU A 385 9.28 1.50 -12.11
N ALA A 386 9.72 0.26 -12.39
CA ALA A 386 10.61 -0.03 -13.51
C ALA A 386 10.01 0.35 -14.89
N LEU A 387 8.68 0.38 -14.98
CA LEU A 387 7.92 0.79 -16.16
C LEU A 387 7.52 2.26 -16.15
N GLY A 388 7.71 2.95 -15.03
CA GLY A 388 6.98 4.15 -14.65
C GLY A 388 6.95 5.23 -15.73
N ASP A 389 8.10 5.60 -16.29
CA ASP A 389 8.18 6.72 -17.22
C ASP A 389 7.52 6.46 -18.58
N GLU A 390 7.70 5.26 -19.15
CA GLU A 390 7.11 4.89 -20.45
C GLU A 390 5.62 4.56 -20.31
N LEU A 391 5.25 3.84 -19.24
CA LEU A 391 3.87 3.49 -18.94
C LEU A 391 3.03 4.73 -18.65
N GLU A 392 3.54 5.65 -17.82
CA GLU A 392 2.87 6.91 -17.50
C GLU A 392 2.63 7.76 -18.75
N LYS A 393 3.60 7.80 -19.68
CA LYS A 393 3.46 8.49 -20.96
C LYS A 393 2.29 7.89 -21.77
N TYR A 394 2.25 6.58 -21.94
CA TYR A 394 1.20 5.93 -22.75
C TYR A 394 -0.19 5.96 -22.09
N LEU A 395 -0.27 5.88 -20.76
CA LEU A 395 -1.54 6.05 -20.02
C LEU A 395 -2.07 7.48 -20.12
N LYS A 396 -1.19 8.49 -20.06
CA LYS A 396 -1.58 9.90 -20.31
C LYS A 396 -2.10 10.11 -21.72
N GLU A 397 -1.43 9.53 -22.72
CA GLU A 397 -1.91 9.55 -24.11
C GLU A 397 -3.26 8.82 -24.28
N ALA A 398 -3.59 7.86 -23.41
CA ALA A 398 -4.87 7.15 -23.38
C ALA A 398 -6.01 7.91 -22.70
N GLY A 399 -5.78 9.15 -22.28
CA GLY A 399 -6.77 10.01 -21.64
C GLY A 399 -6.91 9.79 -20.14
N GLU A 400 -5.86 9.32 -19.47
CA GLU A 400 -5.78 9.25 -18.00
C GLU A 400 -4.78 10.26 -17.44
N GLU A 401 -5.23 11.20 -16.61
CA GLU A 401 -4.34 12.00 -15.77
C GLU A 401 -3.85 11.14 -14.59
N ILE A 402 -2.93 10.22 -14.85
CA ILE A 402 -2.23 9.49 -13.80
C ILE A 402 -0.80 10.03 -13.73
N THR A 403 -0.45 10.67 -12.62
CA THR A 403 0.94 10.82 -12.20
C THR A 403 1.28 9.62 -11.34
N LEU A 404 2.09 8.70 -11.87
CA LEU A 404 2.74 7.71 -11.02
C LEU A 404 3.69 8.46 -10.07
N PRO A 405 3.74 8.11 -8.78
CA PRO A 405 4.61 8.81 -7.84
C PRO A 405 6.07 8.62 -8.27
N LYS A 406 6.70 9.71 -8.73
CA LYS A 406 8.15 9.74 -8.98
C LYS A 406 8.85 10.12 -7.68
N GLU A 407 9.68 9.23 -7.15
CA GLU A 407 10.63 9.65 -6.11
C GLU A 407 11.54 10.73 -6.67
N LYS A 408 11.39 11.96 -6.14
CA LYS A 408 12.40 13.01 -6.33
C LYS A 408 13.70 12.52 -5.69
N LYS A 409 14.70 12.20 -6.50
CA LYS A 409 16.10 12.13 -6.05
C LYS A 409 16.49 13.51 -5.52
N VAL A 410 16.39 13.69 -4.21
CA VAL A 410 16.92 14.87 -3.53
C VAL A 410 18.37 14.55 -3.20
N ASP A 411 19.31 15.23 -3.88
CA ASP A 411 20.71 15.26 -3.48
C ASP A 411 20.83 15.92 -2.10
N LEU A 412 20.87 15.09 -1.05
CA LEU A 412 21.24 15.52 0.30
C LEU A 412 22.62 14.97 0.61
N LYS A 413 23.56 15.89 0.81
CA LYS A 413 24.93 15.61 1.26
C LYS A 413 24.89 14.71 2.51
N LYS A 414 25.62 13.60 2.44
CA LYS A 414 25.79 12.60 3.50
C LYS A 414 26.26 13.24 4.82
N PRO A 415 25.78 12.69 5.95
CA PRO A 415 26.70 12.13 6.91
C PRO A 415 26.47 10.63 7.07
N GLN A 416 27.58 9.94 7.32
CA GLN A 416 27.70 8.49 7.34
C GLN A 416 27.08 7.91 8.62
N THR A 417 25.97 7.21 8.48
CA THR A 417 25.68 6.01 9.29
C THR A 417 24.85 5.07 8.43
N ILE A 418 25.43 3.91 8.13
CA ILE A 418 24.83 2.84 7.32
C ILE A 418 23.80 2.16 8.22
N TYR A 419 22.53 2.14 7.80
CA TYR A 419 21.36 1.31 8.19
C TYR A 419 20.12 2.22 8.25
N ASP A 420 19.37 2.32 7.14
CA ASP A 420 17.89 2.34 7.18
C ASP A 420 17.25 2.47 5.77
N PRO A 421 16.55 1.43 5.28
CA PRO A 421 15.60 1.50 4.16
C PRO A 421 14.32 2.31 4.48
N PHE A 422 14.15 2.76 5.72
CA PHE A 422 12.88 3.25 6.27
C PHE A 422 12.52 4.71 5.93
N PHE A 423 13.43 5.47 5.31
CA PHE A 423 13.17 6.88 4.96
C PHE A 423 12.36 7.07 3.66
N ALA A 424 12.36 6.08 2.76
CA ALA A 424 11.62 6.13 1.49
C ALA A 424 10.10 5.97 1.69
N VAL A 425 9.71 5.13 2.65
CA VAL A 425 8.31 4.82 2.99
C VAL A 425 7.59 6.00 3.65
N PHE A 426 8.32 6.84 4.39
CA PHE A 426 7.76 8.00 5.11
C PHE A 426 7.20 9.10 4.20
N ARG A 427 7.60 9.15 2.92
CA ARG A 427 7.03 10.08 1.93
C ARG A 427 5.85 9.49 1.16
N GLY A 428 5.90 8.21 0.80
CA GLY A 428 4.86 7.57 -0.02
C GLY A 428 3.48 7.48 0.64
N ILE A 429 3.43 7.37 1.97
CA ILE A 429 2.17 7.27 2.73
C ILE A 429 1.46 8.63 2.87
N PHE A 430 2.20 9.74 2.93
CA PHE A 430 1.62 11.09 3.03
C PHE A 430 0.97 11.55 1.71
N GLU A 431 1.31 10.91 0.59
CA GLU A 431 0.78 11.25 -0.74
C GLU A 431 -0.44 10.38 -1.14
N LEU A 432 -0.59 9.17 -0.58
CA LEU A 432 -1.72 8.26 -0.86
C LEU A 432 -2.99 8.55 -0.03
N PHE A 433 -2.86 9.22 1.12
CA PHE A 433 -3.99 9.81 1.84
C PHE A 433 -4.09 11.27 1.43
N GLY A 434 -4.93 11.54 0.41
CA GLY A 434 -5.07 12.84 -0.23
C GLY A 434 -5.00 14.04 0.72
N VAL A 435 -3.85 14.72 0.70
CA VAL A 435 -3.75 16.11 1.12
C VAL A 435 -4.37 16.94 0.00
N SER A 436 -5.67 17.20 0.12
CA SER A 436 -6.23 18.44 -0.39
C SER A 436 -5.29 19.55 0.06
N SER A 437 -4.73 20.26 -0.92
CA SER A 437 -3.84 21.40 -0.73
C SER A 437 -4.57 22.48 0.08
N HIS A 438 -4.51 22.36 1.41
CA HIS A 438 -4.52 23.51 2.29
C HIS A 438 -3.06 23.80 2.63
N LYS A 439 -2.64 25.00 2.23
CA LYS A 439 -1.42 25.68 2.69
C LYS A 439 -1.14 25.29 4.15
N LYS A 440 0.10 24.89 4.43
CA LYS A 440 0.67 24.88 5.78
C LYS A 440 0.56 26.30 6.36
N GLU A 441 -0.58 26.62 6.94
CA GLU A 441 -0.61 27.55 8.06
C GLU A 441 0.04 26.83 9.23
N LYS A 442 1.11 27.44 9.74
CA LYS A 442 1.60 27.11 11.08
C LYS A 442 0.46 27.51 12.02
N GLU A 443 -0.36 26.56 12.44
CA GLU A 443 -1.14 26.70 13.66
C GLU A 443 -0.13 26.86 14.79
N HIS A 444 0.17 28.12 15.11
CA HIS A 444 0.65 28.49 16.42
C HIS A 444 -0.46 28.10 17.39
N SER A 445 -0.16 27.27 18.39
CA SER A 445 -1.06 27.12 19.53
C SER A 445 -1.39 28.52 20.02
N HIS A 446 -2.66 28.90 20.06
CA HIS A 446 -3.07 30.25 20.46
C HIS A 446 -2.88 30.49 21.97
N LEU A 447 -2.35 29.50 22.69
CA LEU A 447 -2.12 29.49 24.13
C LEU A 447 -0.65 29.78 24.46
N ASN A 448 -0.44 30.63 25.48
CA ASN A 448 0.88 30.84 26.09
C ASN A 448 1.40 29.53 26.72
N GLU A 449 2.72 29.33 26.78
CA GLU A 449 3.33 28.11 27.36
C GLU A 449 2.80 27.78 28.76
N ALA A 450 2.55 28.80 29.59
CA ALA A 450 1.96 28.65 30.92
C ALA A 450 0.50 28.14 30.91
N GLN A 451 -0.29 28.54 29.91
CA GLN A 451 -1.67 28.04 29.74
C GLN A 451 -1.66 26.58 29.27
N LEU A 452 -0.73 26.22 28.40
CA LEU A 452 -0.54 24.84 27.94
C LEU A 452 -0.15 23.92 29.11
N GLU A 453 0.72 24.37 30.02
CA GLU A 453 1.04 23.61 31.24
C GLU A 453 -0.14 23.49 32.20
N LEU A 454 -0.94 24.54 32.35
CA LEU A 454 -2.16 24.51 33.15
C LEU A 454 -3.15 23.49 32.58
N GLU A 455 -3.42 23.54 31.27
CA GLU A 455 -4.31 22.59 30.59
C GLU A 455 -3.81 21.13 30.76
N LYS A 456 -2.49 20.90 30.68
CA LYS A 456 -1.90 19.57 30.93
C LYS A 456 -2.16 19.09 32.35
N ASN A 457 -1.98 19.96 33.34
CA ASN A 457 -2.18 19.61 34.75
C ASN A 457 -3.66 19.33 35.05
N VAL A 458 -4.58 20.10 34.48
CA VAL A 458 -6.03 19.87 34.58
C VAL A 458 -6.40 18.53 33.94
N ALA A 459 -5.96 18.27 32.70
CA ALA A 459 -6.20 17.02 32.00
C ALA A 459 -5.63 15.81 32.76
N LYS A 460 -4.44 15.96 33.35
CA LYS A 460 -3.80 14.92 34.16
C LYS A 460 -4.61 14.61 35.43
N LYS A 461 -5.11 15.63 36.12
CA LYS A 461 -5.93 15.49 37.32
C LYS A 461 -7.28 14.83 37.00
N ASP A 462 -7.95 15.28 35.95
CA ASP A 462 -9.21 14.71 35.47
C ASP A 462 -9.03 13.24 35.08
N ALA A 463 -8.04 12.92 34.24
CA ALA A 463 -7.74 11.55 33.82
C ALA A 463 -7.45 10.63 35.02
N ASN A 464 -6.67 11.08 36.00
CA ASN A 464 -6.39 10.31 37.23
C ASN A 464 -7.63 10.15 38.13
N GLY A 465 -8.47 11.17 38.22
CA GLY A 465 -9.73 11.13 38.97
C GLY A 465 -10.70 10.11 38.37
N THR A 466 -10.93 10.19 37.06
CA THR A 466 -11.73 9.22 36.31
C THR A 466 -11.14 7.80 36.42
N LEU A 467 -9.82 7.66 36.28
CA LEU A 467 -9.13 6.38 36.40
C LEU A 467 -9.41 5.71 37.76
N TRP A 468 -9.37 6.49 38.84
CA TRP A 468 -9.70 6.00 40.17
C TRP A 468 -11.17 5.61 40.32
N GLN A 469 -12.10 6.42 39.79
CA GLN A 469 -13.53 6.09 39.83
C GLN A 469 -13.84 4.83 39.05
N LEU A 470 -13.29 4.67 37.84
CA LEU A 470 -13.45 3.48 37.03
C LEU A 470 -12.92 2.23 37.76
N TYR A 471 -11.73 2.33 38.37
CA TYR A 471 -11.16 1.26 39.19
C TYR A 471 -12.02 0.91 40.40
N LYS A 472 -12.51 1.92 41.13
CA LYS A 472 -13.36 1.73 42.31
C LYS A 472 -14.70 1.09 41.93
N ASN A 473 -15.35 1.57 40.88
CA ASN A 473 -16.63 1.04 40.40
C ASN A 473 -16.45 -0.40 39.89
N PHE A 474 -15.34 -0.69 39.21
CA PHE A 474 -15.01 -2.04 38.75
C PHE A 474 -14.80 -3.00 39.92
N LYS A 475 -14.03 -2.60 40.95
CA LYS A 475 -13.88 -3.39 42.18
C LYS A 475 -15.20 -3.63 42.89
N LYS A 476 -16.05 -2.60 42.98
CA LYS A 476 -17.36 -2.68 43.63
C LYS A 476 -18.30 -3.64 42.88
N LYS A 477 -18.34 -3.58 41.55
CA LYS A 477 -19.13 -4.50 40.70
C LYS A 477 -18.75 -5.95 40.95
N ASN A 478 -17.45 -6.23 40.99
CA ASN A 478 -16.90 -7.58 41.15
C ASN A 478 -16.67 -7.97 42.62
N LYS A 479 -17.30 -7.27 43.58
CA LYS A 479 -17.23 -7.57 45.03
C LYS A 479 -15.81 -7.76 45.58
N CYS A 480 -14.82 -7.09 44.99
CA CYS A 480 -13.44 -7.14 45.45
C CYS A 480 -13.34 -6.36 46.77
N LEU A 481 -13.30 -7.08 47.89
CA LEU A 481 -13.58 -6.55 49.23
C LEU A 481 -12.49 -5.67 49.88
N ASN A 482 -11.39 -5.35 49.20
CA ASN A 482 -10.34 -4.52 49.80
C ASN A 482 -10.29 -3.11 49.18
N TRP A 483 -10.70 -2.15 50.02
CA TRP A 483 -10.61 -0.70 49.83
C TRP A 483 -9.16 -0.23 49.88
#